data_AF-A0A6P0IYK9-F1
#
_entry.id   AF-A0A6P0IYK9-F1
#
_cell.length_a   1.000
_cell.length_b   1.000
_cell.length_c   1.000
_cell.angle_alpha   90.00
_cell.angle_beta   90.00
_cell.angle_gamma   90.00
#
_symmetry.space_group_name_H-M   'P 1'
#
loop_
_entity.id
_entity.type
_entity.pdbx_description
1 polymer ?
#
loop_
_entity_poly.entity_id
_entity_poly.type
_entity_poly.pdbx_seq_one_letter_code
_entity_poly.pdbx_strand_id
1 'polypeptide(L)' 'YTGNDLACGVCDACRLRLAAFAELGLDDPLTYQEG' A
#
# COMPACT_ATOMS: atom_id res chain seq x y z
N TYR A 1 -4.39 14.36 -12.89
CA TYR A 1 -3.65 14.28 -11.61
C TYR A 1 -4.55 14.76 -10.47
N THR A 2 -5.65 14.05 -10.22
CA THR A 2 -6.45 14.29 -9.01
C THR A 2 -5.88 13.35 -7.95
N GLY A 3 -5.20 13.95 -6.97
CA GLY A 3 -4.60 13.27 -5.82
C GLY A 3 -5.69 12.55 -5.05
N ASN A 4 -5.84 11.27 -5.32
CA ASN A 4 -6.41 10.36 -4.37
C ASN A 4 -5.21 9.84 -3.58
N ASP A 5 -4.89 10.49 -2.46
CA ASP A 5 -3.74 10.22 -1.58
C ASP A 5 -3.74 8.83 -0.91
N LEU A 6 -4.67 7.95 -1.31
CA LEU A 6 -4.79 6.60 -0.79
C LEU A 6 -4.16 5.59 -1.75
N ALA A 7 -3.37 4.66 -1.19
CA ALA A 7 -2.79 3.56 -1.95
C ALA A 7 -3.88 2.57 -2.39
N CYS A 8 -3.87 2.09 -3.63
CA CYS A 8 -4.97 1.24 -4.13
C CYS A 8 -4.97 -0.20 -3.60
N GLY A 9 -3.87 -0.68 -3.01
CA GLY A 9 -3.78 -2.02 -2.40
C GLY A 9 -3.71 -3.19 -3.38
N VAL A 10 -4.18 -2.99 -4.61
CA VAL A 10 -4.36 -4.08 -5.59
C VAL A 10 -3.35 -4.07 -6.74
N CYS A 11 -2.64 -2.97 -6.99
CA CYS A 11 -1.63 -2.91 -8.04
C CYS A 11 -0.31 -3.54 -7.61
N ASP A 12 0.56 -3.84 -8.58
CA ASP A 12 1.85 -4.48 -8.32
C ASP A 12 2.72 -3.66 -7.37
N ALA A 13 2.73 -2.33 -7.51
CA ALA A 13 3.50 -1.45 -6.63
C ALA A 13 3.03 -1.55 -5.16
N CYS A 14 1.72 -1.59 -4.91
CA CYS A 14 1.18 -1.75 -3.56
C CYS A 14 1.50 -3.12 -2.97
N ARG A 15 1.40 -4.18 -3.77
CA ARG A 15 1.70 -5.56 -3.32
C ARG A 15 3.17 -5.75 -2.98
N LEU A 16 4.07 -5.26 -3.84
CA LEU A 16 5.51 -5.31 -3.59
C LEU A 16 5.87 -4.59 -2.30
N ARG A 17 5.23 -3.44 -2.06
CA ARG A 17 5.44 -2.70 -0.82
C ARG A 17 4.92 -3.47 0.40
N LEU A 18 3.68 -3.95 0.37
CA LEU A 18 3.11 -4.73 1.48
C LEU A 18 3.96 -5.96 1.81
N ALA A 19 4.47 -6.66 0.79
CA ALA A 19 5.39 -7.78 0.98
C ALA A 19 6.67 -7.35 1.72
N ALA A 20 7.31 -6.26 1.28
CA ALA A 20 8.53 -5.76 1.93
C ALA A 20 8.30 -5.37 3.40
N PHE A 21 7.17 -4.74 3.73
CA PHE A 21 6.81 -4.42 5.11
C PHE A 21 6.58 -5.69 5.94
N ALA A 22 5.83 -6.65 5.39
CA ALA A 22 5.56 -7.94 6.05
C ALA A 22 6.85 -8.74 6.30
N GLU A 23 7.80 -8.74 5.37
CA GLU A 23 9.12 -9.38 5.51
C GLU A 23 9.93 -8.80 6.67
N LEU A 24 9.78 -7.50 6.93
CA LEU A 24 10.42 -6.80 8.05
C LEU A 24 9.61 -6.91 9.37
N GLY A 25 8.44 -7.55 9.34
CA GLY A 25 7.52 -7.59 10.48
C GLY A 25 6.94 -6.23 10.84
N LEU A 26 6.86 -5.32 9.87
CA LEU A 26 6.35 -3.96 10.02
C LEU A 26 4.99 -3.84 9.33
N ASP A 27 4.17 -2.90 9.82
CA ASP A 27 2.91 -2.52 9.19
C ASP A 27 3.12 -1.32 8.27
N ASP A 28 2.42 -1.30 7.13
CA ASP A 28 2.55 -0.20 6.19
C ASP A 28 1.75 1.04 6.67
N PRO A 29 2.39 2.22 6.82
CA PRO A 29 1.74 3.38 7.42
C PRO A 29 0.80 4.14 6.48
N LEU A 30 0.70 3.79 5.18
CA LEU A 30 -0.24 4.49 4.32
C LEU A 30 -1.66 3.97 4.50
N THR A 31 -2.58 4.89 4.33
CA THR A 31 -3.98 4.56 4.20
C THR A 31 -4.25 4.04 2.79
N TYR A 32 -4.91 2.90 2.73
CA TYR A 32 -5.32 2.27 1.49
C TYR A 32 -6.76 2.69 1.14
N GLN A 33 -7.08 2.69 -0.15
CA GLN A 33 -8.45 2.88 -0.60
C GLN A 33 -9.28 1.73 -0.05
N GLU A 34 -10.23 2.03 0.84
CA GLU A 34 -11.22 1.04 1.24
C GLU A 34 -12.08 0.69 0.02
N GLY A 35 -12.08 -0.58 -0.36
CA GLY A 35 -12.78 -1.10 -1.53
C GLY A 35 -13.33 -2.49 -1.26
#